data_AF-A0A2U3KMI5-F1
#
_entry.id   AF-A0A2U3KMI5-F1
#
_cell.length_a   1.000
_cell.length_b   1.000
_cell.length_c   1.000
_cell.angle_alpha   90.00
_cell.angle_beta   90.00
_cell.angle_gamma   90.00
#
_symmetry.space_group_name_H-M   'P 1'
#
loop_
_entity.id
_entity.type
_entity.pdbx_description
1 polymer ?
#
loop_
_entity_poly.entity_id
_entity_poly.type
_entity_poly.pdbx_seq_one_letter_code
_entity_poly.pdbx_strand_id
1 'polypeptide(L)' 'MVKSSKTTAKKNGRPQPERRVSKLGKQLRKLADEYAASGGKLLNRRELEREIAERRGLR' A
#
# COMPACT_ATOMS: atom_id res chain seq x y z
N MET A 1 -31.52 -6.42 -34.37
CA MET A 1 -30.47 -6.54 -33.33
C MET A 1 -30.20 -5.16 -32.76
N VAL A 2 -30.70 -4.82 -31.58
CA VAL A 2 -30.44 -3.52 -30.92
C VAL A 2 -29.55 -3.78 -29.70
N LYS A 3 -28.32 -3.28 -29.75
CA LYS A 3 -27.29 -3.50 -28.73
C LYS A 3 -27.72 -2.82 -27.42
N SER A 4 -27.86 -3.59 -26.35
CA SER A 4 -28.14 -3.07 -25.01
C SER A 4 -26.96 -2.20 -24.54
N SER A 5 -27.18 -0.90 -24.39
CA SER A 5 -26.24 -0.01 -23.71
C SER A 5 -26.23 -0.34 -22.22
N LYS A 6 -25.23 -1.10 -21.77
CA LYS A 6 -24.96 -1.32 -20.34
C LYS A 6 -24.59 0.01 -19.70
N THR A 7 -25.52 0.60 -18.96
CA THR A 7 -25.26 1.75 -18.10
C THR A 7 -24.39 1.29 -16.93
N THR A 8 -23.10 1.65 -16.98
CA THR A 8 -22.19 1.48 -15.84
C THR A 8 -22.69 2.34 -14.70
N ALA A 9 -23.14 1.70 -13.61
CA ALA A 9 -23.58 2.37 -12.40
C ALA A 9 -22.47 3.30 -11.87
N LYS A 10 -22.70 4.62 -11.94
CA LYS A 10 -21.84 5.60 -11.28
C LYS A 10 -22.01 5.43 -9.78
N LYS A 11 -20.96 4.97 -9.09
CA LYS A 11 -20.92 4.90 -7.63
C LYS A 11 -21.08 6.32 -7.07
N ASN A 12 -22.18 6.59 -6.37
CA ASN A 12 -22.43 7.82 -5.61
C ASN A 12 -21.62 7.85 -4.30
N GLY A 13 -20.29 7.71 -4.41
CA GLY A 13 -19.38 7.91 -3.29
C GLY A 13 -18.53 9.13 -3.60
N ARG A 14 -18.58 10.15 -2.74
CA ARG A 14 -17.63 11.27 -2.77
C ARG A 14 -16.23 10.66 -2.95
N PRO A 15 -15.46 10.98 -4.01
CA PRO A 15 -14.15 10.39 -4.17
C PRO A 15 -13.37 10.73 -2.91
N GLN A 16 -12.98 9.69 -2.16
CA GLN A 16 -12.10 9.87 -1.01
C GLN A 16 -10.91 10.66 -1.54
N PRO A 17 -10.58 11.82 -0.96
CA PRO A 17 -9.48 12.64 -1.48
C PRO A 17 -8.28 11.72 -1.57
N GLU A 18 -7.79 11.56 -2.80
CA GLU A 18 -6.66 10.71 -3.11
C GLU A 18 -5.57 11.09 -2.11
N ARG A 19 -5.29 10.19 -1.15
CA ARG A 19 -4.40 10.52 -0.03
C ARG A 19 -3.12 11.03 -0.65
N ARG A 20 -2.86 12.33 -0.55
CA ARG A 20 -1.67 12.97 -1.12
C ARG A 20 -0.47 12.39 -0.38
N VAL A 21 0.03 11.27 -0.90
CA VAL A 21 1.24 10.64 -0.40
C VAL A 21 2.36 11.64 -0.59
N SER A 22 3.01 11.99 0.52
CA SER A 22 4.17 12.87 0.51
C SER A 22 5.25 12.30 -0.42
N LYS A 23 6.20 13.15 -0.85
CA LYS A 23 7.35 12.71 -1.64
C LYS A 23 8.07 11.52 -0.96
N LEU A 24 8.24 11.60 0.36
CA LEU A 24 8.78 10.53 1.19
C LEU A 24 7.91 9.25 1.12
N GLY A 25 6.58 9.38 1.24
CA GLY A 25 5.68 8.24 1.13
C GLY A 25 5.77 7.51 -0.22
N LYS A 26 5.96 8.25 -1.31
CA LYS A 26 6.19 7.65 -2.65
C LYS A 26 7.51 6.87 -2.71
N GLN A 27 8.57 7.41 -2.12
CA GLN A 27 9.88 6.74 -2.07
C GLN A 27 9.83 5.48 -1.21
N LEU A 28 9.22 5.55 -0.02
CA LEU A 28 9.06 4.40 0.86
C LEU A 28 8.24 3.29 0.20
N ARG A 29 7.19 3.65 -0.56
CA ARG A 29 6.40 2.67 -1.31
C ARG A 29 7.24 1.98 -2.39
N LYS A 30 8.02 2.74 -3.17
CA LYS A 30 8.92 2.17 -4.19
C LYS A 30 9.92 1.18 -3.58
N LEU A 31 10.53 1.54 -2.45
CA LEU A 31 11.44 0.64 -1.73
C LEU A 31 10.74 -0.63 -1.22
N ALA A 32 9.51 -0.50 -0.72
CA ALA A 32 8.72 -1.65 -0.28
C ALA A 32 8.37 -2.58 -1.45
N ASP A 33 8.02 -2.02 -2.61
CA ASP A 33 7.71 -2.77 -3.82
C ASP A 33 8.96 -3.50 -4.36
N GLU A 34 10.12 -2.83 -4.39
CA GLU A 34 11.41 -3.42 -4.78
C GLU A 34 11.83 -4.56 -3.82
N TYR A 35 11.67 -4.34 -2.51
CA TYR A 35 11.95 -5.37 -1.50
C TYR A 35 11.01 -6.57 -1.60
N ALA A 36 9.72 -6.34 -1.90
CA ALA A 36 8.79 -7.43 -2.16
C ALA A 36 9.14 -8.19 -3.44
N ALA A 37 9.56 -7.48 -4.49
CA ALA A 37 9.97 -8.07 -5.77
C ALA A 37 11.24 -8.92 -5.66
N SER A 38 12.16 -8.60 -4.74
CA SER A 38 13.33 -9.43 -4.43
C SER A 38 13.01 -10.68 -3.60
N GLY A 39 11.73 -10.90 -3.25
CA GLY A 39 11.28 -12.02 -2.41
C GLY A 39 11.28 -11.70 -0.90
N GLY A 40 11.52 -10.45 -0.53
CA GLY A 40 11.45 -9.99 0.85
C GLY A 40 10.02 -9.98 1.38
N LYS A 41 9.82 -10.55 2.58
CA LYS A 41 8.52 -10.52 3.24
C LYS A 41 8.31 -9.18 3.94
N LEU A 42 7.27 -8.46 3.53
CA LEU A 42 6.82 -7.27 4.26
C LEU A 42 6.28 -7.72 5.63
N LEU A 43 6.95 -7.28 6.68
CA LEU A 43 6.61 -7.61 8.05
C LEU A 43 5.36 -6.83 8.48
N ASN A 44 4.48 -7.50 9.22
CA ASN A 44 3.40 -6.81 9.93
C ASN A 44 3.98 -5.91 11.02
N ARG A 45 3.24 -4.88 11.42
CA ARG A 45 3.74 -3.86 12.35
C ARG A 45 4.38 -4.42 13.63
N ARG A 46 3.78 -5.48 14.22
CA ARG A 46 4.31 -6.15 15.41
C ARG A 46 5.63 -6.90 15.16
N GLU A 47 5.75 -7.54 14.00
CA GLU A 47 6.98 -8.24 13.60
C GLU A 47 8.11 -7.23 13.34
N LEU A 48 7.76 -6.10 12.73
CA LEU A 48 8.69 -5.01 12.44
C LEU A 48 9.20 -4.35 13.73
N GLU A 49 8.33 -4.13 14.72
CA GLU A 49 8.72 -3.64 16.04
C GLU A 49 9.63 -4.63 16.79
N ARG A 50 9.35 -5.94 16.70
CA ARG A 50 10.22 -6.99 17.27
C ARG A 50 11.60 -7.01 16.63
N GLU A 51 11.65 -7.03 15.29
CA GLU A 51 12.89 -6.99 14.51
C GLU A 51 13.72 -5.75 14.86
N ILE A 52 13.09 -4.58 14.98
CA ILE A 52 13.75 -3.34 15.38
C ILE A 52 14.32 -3.45 16.80
N ALA A 53 13.56 -4.00 17.75
CA ALA A 53 14.02 -4.17 19.13
C ALA A 53 15.21 -5.13 19.22
N GLU A 54 15.16 -6.25 18.49
CA GLU A 54 16.25 -7.22 18.39
C GLU A 54 17.51 -6.60 17.76
N ARG A 55 17.37 -5.87 16.65
CA ARG A 55 18.51 -5.17 16.00
C ARG A 55 19.09 -4.06 16.87
N ARG A 56 18.27 -3.41 17.69
CA ARG A 56 18.71 -2.37 18.63
C ARG A 56 19.31 -2.94 19.92
N GLY A 57 19.31 -4.26 20.09
CA GLY A 57 19.83 -4.91 21.31
C GLY A 57 19.05 -4.54 22.56
N LEU A 58 17.77 -4.14 22.43
CA LEU A 58 16.91 -3.74 23.56
C LEU A 58 16.33 -4.97 24.30
N ARG A 59 17.08 -6.07 24.35
CA ARG A 59 16.63 -7.33 24.94
C ARG A 59 17.46 -7.68 26.17
#